data_AF-A0A1J5V9X1-F1
#
_entry.id   AF-A0A1J5V9X1-F1
#
_cell.length_a   1.000
_cell.length_b   1.000
_cell.length_c   1.000
_cell.angle_alpha   90.00
_cell.angle_beta   90.00
_cell.angle_gamma   90.00
#
_symmetry.space_group_name_H-M   'P 1'
#
loop_
_entity.id
_entity.type
_entity.pdbx_description
1 polymer ?
#
loop_
_entity_poly.entity_id
_entity_poly.type
_entity_poly.pdbx_seq_one_letter_code
_entity_poly.pdbx_strand_id
1 'polypeptide(L)'
;MHNLRTLFQPDVDEFIDDLRIFATGEYLQEQDLALWEAPFDSSVLPELQEILEIFLDTASLVAQPIDDATIEDLFTGLDRNLKEFNAKYQYAVLEPEEMADIEGLFAKVAAQLGADPTTVQELFDRE
;
A
#
# COMPACT_ATOMS: atom_id res chain seq x y z
N MET A 1 -19.85 -6.08 11.58
CA MET A 1 -19.04 -5.37 10.56
C MET A 1 -17.60 -5.66 10.91
N HIS A 2 -16.87 -6.36 10.05
CA HIS A 2 -15.42 -6.49 10.19
C HIS A 2 -14.82 -5.13 9.85
N ASN A 3 -14.01 -4.56 10.74
CA ASN A 3 -13.24 -3.38 10.44
C ASN A 3 -11.94 -3.86 9.76
N LEU A 4 -11.82 -3.67 8.45
CA LEU A 4 -10.68 -4.14 7.66
C LEU A 4 -9.41 -3.39 8.05
N ARG A 5 -9.50 -2.13 8.49
CA ARG A 5 -8.35 -1.42 9.07
C ARG A 5 -7.77 -2.20 10.24
N THR A 6 -8.58 -2.59 11.22
CA THR A 6 -8.08 -3.37 12.37
C THR A 6 -7.49 -4.73 11.97
N LEU A 7 -8.05 -5.36 10.94
CA LEU A 7 -7.60 -6.68 10.47
C LEU A 7 -6.24 -6.61 9.76
N PHE A 8 -6.05 -5.60 8.91
CA PHE A 8 -4.89 -5.45 8.03
C PHE A 8 -3.90 -4.38 8.51
N GLN A 9 -4.13 -3.75 9.67
CA GLN A 9 -3.17 -2.83 10.27
C GLN A 9 -1.78 -3.47 10.44
N PRO A 10 -1.65 -4.75 10.88
CA PRO A 10 -0.33 -5.36 10.98
C PRO A 10 0.42 -5.41 9.64
N ASP A 11 -0.26 -5.71 8.53
CA ASP A 11 0.34 -5.71 7.20
C ASP A 11 0.78 -4.28 6.78
N VAL A 12 -0.01 -3.26 7.12
CA VAL A 12 0.34 -1.84 6.86
C VAL A 12 1.53 -1.41 7.71
N ASP A 13 1.51 -1.72 9.01
CA ASP A 13 2.57 -1.35 9.95
C ASP A 13 3.91 -2.02 9.57
N GLU A 14 3.87 -3.30 9.16
CA GLU A 14 5.05 -4.03 8.69
C GLU A 14 5.63 -3.39 7.42
N PHE A 15 4.79 -3.14 6.40
CA PHE A 15 5.20 -2.49 5.16
C PHE A 15 5.83 -1.10 5.38
N ILE A 16 5.23 -0.29 6.26
CA ILE A 16 5.74 1.05 6.58
C ILE A 16 7.06 0.96 7.38
N ASP A 17 7.21 -0.01 8.28
CA ASP A 17 8.47 -0.20 9.02
C ASP A 17 9.60 -0.68 8.11
N ASP A 18 9.34 -1.58 7.17
CA ASP A 18 10.32 -2.02 6.18
C ASP A 18 10.84 -0.83 5.35
N LEU A 19 9.95 0.03 4.87
CA LEU A 19 10.33 1.26 4.16
C LEU A 19 11.11 2.23 5.04
N ARG A 20 10.76 2.34 6.32
CA ARG A 20 11.49 3.16 7.29
C ARG A 20 12.90 2.64 7.49
N ILE A 21 13.07 1.33 7.67
CA ILE A 21 14.37 0.67 7.82
C ILE A 21 15.23 0.92 6.59
N PHE A 22 14.64 0.81 5.40
CA PHE A 22 15.33 1.05 4.13
C PHE A 22 15.78 2.51 3.98
N ALA A 23 14.87 3.46 4.18
CA ALA A 23 15.17 4.89 4.06
C ALA A 23 16.21 5.36 5.08
N THR A 24 16.13 4.88 6.32
CA THR A 24 17.02 5.29 7.40
C THR A 24 18.37 4.57 7.38
N GLY A 25 18.48 3.43 6.70
CA GLY A 25 19.68 2.61 6.70
C GLY A 25 19.97 1.99 8.07
N GLU A 26 18.96 1.77 8.92
CA GLU A 26 19.11 1.22 10.27
C GLU A 26 19.82 -0.14 10.32
N TYR A 27 19.81 -0.88 9.21
CA TYR A 27 20.51 -2.15 9.04
C TYR A 27 22.02 -2.01 8.75
N LEU A 28 22.50 -0.80 8.47
CA LEU A 28 23.89 -0.52 8.12
C LEU A 28 24.79 -0.41 9.36
N GLN A 29 26.06 -0.73 9.18
CA GLN A 29 27.08 -0.44 10.19
C GLN A 29 27.36 1.07 10.23
N GLU A 30 27.82 1.59 11.37
CA GLU A 30 28.06 3.04 11.57
C GLU A 30 28.95 3.67 10.49
N GLN A 31 29.96 2.92 10.02
CA GLN A 31 30.88 3.35 8.96
C GLN A 31 30.20 3.49 7.58
N ASP A 32 29.21 2.64 7.29
CA ASP A 32 28.49 2.64 6.02
C ASP A 32 27.33 3.64 6.07
N LEU A 33 26.68 3.76 7.24
CA LEU A 33 25.66 4.77 7.50
C LEU A 33 26.20 6.20 7.33
N ALA A 34 27.46 6.45 7.69
CA ALA A 34 28.09 7.76 7.49
C ALA A 34 28.26 8.15 6.02
N LEU A 35 28.21 7.18 5.11
CA LEU A 35 28.31 7.37 3.65
C LEU A 35 26.96 7.12 2.95
N TRP A 36 25.91 6.83 3.72
CA TRP A 36 24.59 6.50 3.20
C TRP A 36 23.86 7.77 2.74
N GLU A 37 23.37 7.73 1.51
CA GLU A 37 22.40 8.69 1.00
C GLU A 37 21.05 7.99 0.93
N ALA A 38 20.11 8.45 1.74
CA ALA A 38 18.78 7.86 1.79
C ALA A 38 18.08 7.99 0.42
N PRO A 39 17.40 6.93 -0.05
CA PRO A 39 16.68 6.96 -1.32
C PRO A 39 15.53 7.98 -1.31
N PHE A 40 14.90 8.16 -0.15
CA PHE A 40 13.85 9.15 0.10
C PHE A 40 13.85 9.58 1.57
N ASP A 41 13.11 10.65 1.89
CA ASP A 41 12.94 11.14 3.26
C ASP A 41 11.87 10.31 3.98
N SER A 42 12.24 9.58 5.04
CA SER A 42 11.31 8.73 5.79
C SER A 42 10.17 9.48 6.48
N SER A 43 10.25 10.81 6.60
CA SER A 43 9.17 11.63 7.16
C SER A 43 7.90 11.67 6.29
N VAL A 44 7.97 11.14 5.05
CA VAL A 44 6.82 11.02 4.14
C VAL A 44 5.97 9.77 4.41
N LEU A 45 6.51 8.78 5.13
CA LEU A 45 5.84 7.50 5.38
C LEU A 45 4.51 7.60 6.14
N PRO A 46 4.31 8.53 7.10
CA PRO A 46 3.00 8.72 7.71
C PRO A 46 1.89 9.09 6.72
N GLU A 47 2.23 9.81 5.63
CA GLU A 47 1.26 10.14 4.57
C GLU A 47 0.90 8.90 3.74
N LEU A 48 1.87 8.04 3.45
CA LEU A 48 1.62 6.75 2.78
C LEU A 48 0.76 5.83 3.65
N GLN A 49 1.07 5.75 4.94
CA GLN A 49 0.28 5.00 5.91
C GLN A 49 -1.19 5.48 5.93
N GLU A 50 -1.41 6.81 5.95
CA GLU A 50 -2.75 7.38 5.92
C GLU A 50 -3.52 6.99 4.64
N ILE A 51 -2.86 6.94 3.47
CA ILE A 51 -3.48 6.51 2.21
C ILE A 51 -3.97 5.06 2.30
N LEU A 52 -3.12 4.15 2.79
CA LEU A 52 -3.47 2.74 2.96
C LEU A 52 -4.59 2.56 3.98
N GLU A 53 -4.53 3.31 5.08
CA GLU A 53 -5.54 3.30 6.12
C GLU A 53 -6.89 3.84 5.61
N ILE A 54 -6.92 4.90 4.81
CA ILE A 54 -8.14 5.44 4.18
C ILE A 54 -8.74 4.40 3.22
N PHE A 55 -7.90 3.70 2.45
CA PHE A 55 -8.35 2.60 1.61
C PHE A 55 -9.04 1.49 2.43
N LEU A 56 -8.42 1.04 3.53
CA LEU A 56 -8.99 0.00 4.40
C LEU A 56 -10.30 0.44 5.08
N ASP A 57 -10.40 1.70 5.49
CA ASP A 57 -11.64 2.28 5.99
C ASP A 57 -12.73 2.29 4.92
N THR A 58 -12.39 2.73 3.71
CA THR A 58 -13.34 2.80 2.58
C THR A 58 -13.84 1.41 2.22
N ALA A 59 -12.94 0.43 2.13
CA ALA A 59 -13.25 -0.98 1.91
C ALA A 59 -14.19 -1.52 3.01
N SER A 60 -14.03 -1.09 4.27
CA SER A 60 -14.89 -1.51 5.39
C SER A 60 -16.33 -0.99 5.30
N LEU A 61 -16.56 0.05 4.50
CA LEU A 61 -17.89 0.66 4.31
C LEU A 61 -18.66 0.08 3.12
N VAL A 62 -18.01 -0.73 2.29
CA VAL A 62 -18.65 -1.34 1.12
C VAL A 62 -19.73 -2.34 1.55
N ALA A 63 -20.88 -2.27 0.88
CA ALA A 63 -21.98 -3.19 1.08
C ALA A 63 -21.63 -4.59 0.52
N GLN A 64 -22.03 -5.63 1.24
CA GLN A 64 -21.88 -7.02 0.80
C GLN A 64 -23.22 -7.60 0.33
N PRO A 65 -23.24 -8.45 -0.73
CA PRO A 65 -22.09 -8.94 -1.49
C PRO A 65 -21.48 -7.85 -2.38
N ILE A 66 -20.16 -7.88 -2.54
CA ILE A 66 -19.42 -6.96 -3.38
C ILE A 66 -19.52 -7.40 -4.84
N ASP A 67 -19.63 -6.44 -5.77
CA ASP A 67 -19.58 -6.69 -7.21
C ASP A 67 -18.23 -6.26 -7.80
N ASP A 68 -17.94 -6.73 -9.02
CA ASP A 68 -16.67 -6.45 -9.69
C ASP A 68 -16.43 -4.94 -9.82
N ALA A 69 -17.46 -4.17 -10.20
CA ALA A 69 -17.37 -2.72 -10.34
C ALA A 69 -16.91 -2.02 -9.05
N THR A 70 -17.38 -2.47 -7.88
CA THR A 70 -16.93 -1.89 -6.61
C THR A 70 -15.47 -2.24 -6.31
N ILE A 71 -14.99 -3.43 -6.70
CA ILE A 71 -13.57 -3.79 -6.57
C ILE A 71 -12.70 -2.94 -7.51
N GLU A 72 -13.13 -2.75 -8.76
CA GLU A 72 -12.42 -1.89 -9.72
C GLU A 72 -12.35 -0.43 -9.22
N ASP A 73 -13.43 0.09 -8.66
CA ASP A 73 -13.49 1.44 -8.09
C ASP A 73 -12.56 1.60 -6.87
N LEU A 74 -12.52 0.59 -5.98
CA LEU A 74 -11.58 0.57 -4.85
C LEU A 74 -10.13 0.58 -5.33
N PHE A 75 -9.78 -0.27 -6.30
CA PHE A 75 -8.44 -0.36 -6.86
C PHE A 75 -8.03 0.97 -7.52
N THR A 76 -8.89 1.50 -8.40
CA THR A 76 -8.67 2.78 -9.10
C THR A 76 -8.47 3.93 -8.12
N GLY A 77 -9.25 3.94 -7.02
CA GLY A 77 -9.13 4.95 -5.98
C GLY A 77 -7.80 4.88 -5.23
N LEU A 78 -7.38 3.67 -4.86
CA LEU A 78 -6.10 3.41 -4.21
C LEU A 78 -4.93 3.78 -5.14
N ASP A 79 -4.91 3.22 -6.34
CA ASP A 79 -3.87 3.44 -7.35
C ASP A 79 -3.66 4.93 -7.63
N ARG A 80 -4.74 5.68 -7.85
CA ARG A 80 -4.64 7.14 -8.07
C ARG A 80 -3.96 7.83 -6.89
N ASN A 81 -4.37 7.54 -5.65
CA ASN A 81 -3.77 8.16 -4.47
C ASN A 81 -2.28 7.81 -4.34
N LEU A 82 -1.89 6.57 -4.65
CA LEU A 82 -0.49 6.13 -4.63
C LEU A 82 0.33 6.81 -5.73
N LYS A 83 -0.20 6.92 -6.95
CA LYS A 83 0.46 7.63 -8.06
C LYS A 83 0.64 9.13 -7.75
N GLU A 84 -0.37 9.77 -7.15
CA GLU A 84 -0.27 11.17 -6.72
C GLU A 84 0.77 11.36 -5.61
N PHE A 85 0.77 10.48 -4.60
CA PHE A 85 1.77 10.47 -3.53
C PHE A 85 3.19 10.25 -4.09
N ASN A 86 3.37 9.24 -4.93
CA ASN A 86 4.69 8.89 -5.43
C ASN A 86 5.23 9.99 -6.37
N ALA A 87 4.37 10.57 -7.22
CA ALA A 87 4.75 11.71 -8.07
C ALA A 87 5.18 12.94 -7.26
N LYS A 88 4.51 13.22 -6.13
CA LYS A 88 4.89 14.30 -5.19
C LYS A 88 6.31 14.12 -4.66
N TYR A 89 6.75 12.88 -4.47
CA TYR A 89 8.08 12.51 -3.99
C TYR A 89 9.00 11.98 -5.10
N GLN A 90 8.78 12.44 -6.34
CA GLN A 90 9.65 12.17 -7.49
C GLN A 90 9.84 10.68 -7.81
N TYR A 91 8.84 9.86 -7.50
CA TYR A 91 8.83 8.42 -7.73
C TYR A 91 9.91 7.66 -6.95
N ALA A 92 10.38 8.23 -5.83
CA ALA A 92 11.46 7.65 -5.03
C ALA A 92 10.97 6.73 -3.89
N VAL A 93 9.68 6.73 -3.57
CA VAL A 93 9.14 6.02 -2.39
C VAL A 93 8.49 4.70 -2.78
N LEU A 94 7.72 4.67 -3.87
CA LEU A 94 7.06 3.46 -4.36
C LEU A 94 7.69 3.04 -5.68
N GLU A 95 8.59 2.07 -5.65
CA GLU A 95 9.12 1.43 -6.84
C GLU A 95 8.20 0.25 -7.24
N PRO A 96 8.45 -0.45 -8.36
CA PRO A 96 7.61 -1.58 -8.77
C PRO A 96 7.46 -2.66 -7.69
N GLU A 97 8.51 -2.88 -6.88
CA GLU A 97 8.49 -3.80 -5.76
C GLU A 97 7.48 -3.39 -4.67
N GLU A 98 7.51 -2.13 -4.21
CA GLU A 98 6.56 -1.64 -3.19
C GLU A 98 5.12 -1.60 -3.69
N MET A 99 4.93 -1.29 -4.99
CA MET A 99 3.60 -1.33 -5.60
C MET A 99 3.06 -2.77 -5.61
N ALA A 100 3.89 -3.77 -5.91
CA ALA A 100 3.50 -5.17 -5.89
C ALA A 100 3.11 -5.66 -4.48
N ASP A 101 3.77 -5.17 -3.44
CA ASP A 101 3.39 -5.48 -2.05
C ASP A 101 2.04 -4.88 -1.68
N ILE A 102 1.75 -3.64 -2.13
CA ILE A 102 0.45 -3.01 -1.95
C ILE A 102 -0.65 -3.73 -2.75
N GLU A 103 -0.36 -4.20 -3.97
CA GLU A 103 -1.26 -5.07 -4.73
C GLU A 103 -1.54 -6.38 -3.99
N GLY A 104 -0.54 -6.96 -3.34
CA GLY A 104 -0.69 -8.11 -2.45
C GLY A 104 -1.63 -7.82 -1.28
N LEU A 105 -1.50 -6.66 -0.63
CA LEU A 105 -2.43 -6.20 0.40
C LEU A 105 -3.86 -6.03 -0.17
N PHE A 106 -3.99 -5.41 -1.34
CA PHE A 106 -5.27 -5.24 -2.01
C PHE A 106 -5.94 -6.59 -2.30
N ALA A 107 -5.19 -7.58 -2.80
CA ALA A 107 -5.70 -8.92 -3.07
C ALA A 107 -6.23 -9.61 -1.80
N LYS A 108 -5.52 -9.49 -0.67
CA LYS A 108 -5.98 -10.02 0.64
C LYS A 108 -7.29 -9.35 1.07
N VAL A 109 -7.39 -8.03 0.91
CA VAL A 109 -8.58 -7.23 1.25
C VAL A 109 -9.77 -7.61 0.36
N ALA A 110 -9.55 -7.73 -0.96
CA ALA A 110 -10.55 -8.14 -1.93
C ALA A 110 -11.08 -9.56 -1.62
N ALA A 111 -10.18 -10.50 -1.30
CA ALA A 111 -10.57 -11.85 -0.87
C ALA A 111 -11.41 -11.83 0.42
N GLN A 112 -11.07 -10.98 1.38
CA GLN A 112 -11.83 -10.81 2.62
C GLN A 112 -13.23 -10.21 2.39
N LEU A 113 -13.39 -9.41 1.34
CA LEU A 113 -14.67 -8.87 0.88
C LEU A 113 -15.49 -9.86 0.04
N GLY A 114 -14.89 -10.99 -0.36
CA GLY A 114 -15.53 -12.03 -1.17
C GLY A 114 -15.45 -11.79 -2.68
N ALA A 115 -14.49 -10.96 -3.13
CA ALA A 115 -14.24 -10.74 -4.55
C ALA A 115 -13.75 -12.02 -5.25
N ASP A 116 -14.00 -12.10 -6.55
CA ASP A 116 -13.44 -13.16 -7.36
C ASP A 116 -11.93 -12.89 -7.64
N PRO A 117 -11.04 -13.87 -7.40
CA PRO A 117 -9.61 -13.68 -7.58
C PRO A 117 -9.21 -13.45 -9.04
N THR A 118 -10.02 -13.87 -10.03
CA THR A 118 -9.74 -13.59 -11.43
C THR A 118 -10.00 -12.13 -11.77
N THR A 119 -11.08 -11.52 -11.24
CA THR A 119 -11.32 -10.07 -11.35
C THR A 119 -10.16 -9.27 -10.79
N VAL A 120 -9.65 -9.67 -9.62
CA VAL A 120 -8.50 -8.99 -8.98
C VAL A 120 -7.22 -9.13 -9.81
N GLN A 121 -6.94 -10.34 -10.32
CA GLN A 121 -5.76 -10.59 -11.16
C GLN A 121 -5.82 -9.77 -12.46
N GLU A 122 -6.98 -9.70 -13.10
CA GLU A 122 -7.18 -8.90 -14.32
C GLU A 122 -6.94 -7.40 -14.09
N LEU A 123 -7.07 -6.89 -12.86
CA LEU A 123 -6.74 -5.50 -12.55
C LEU A 123 -5.23 -5.26 -12.55
N PHE A 124 -4.45 -6.18 -11.99
CA PHE A 124 -3.00 -6.06 -11.94
C PHE A 124 -2.35 -6.22 -13.33
N ASP A 125 -2.94 -7.05 -14.20
CA ASP A 125 -2.44 -7.25 -15.57
C ASP A 125 -2.69 -6.06 -16.52
N ARG A 126 -3.47 -5.04 -16.09
CA ARG A 126 -3.84 -3.87 -16.90
C ARG A 126 -2.90 -2.67 -16.73
N GLU A 127 -2.03 -2.69 -15.72
CA GLU A 127 -1.10 -1.60 -15.36
C GLU A 127 0.25 -1.68 -16.11
#